data_AF-A0AAD0YK13-F1
#
_entry.id   AF-A0AAD0YK13-F1
#
_cell.length_a   1.000
_cell.length_b   1.000
_cell.length_c   1.000
_cell.angle_alpha   90.00
_cell.angle_beta   90.00
_cell.angle_gamma   90.00
#
_symmetry.space_group_name_H-M   'P 1'
#
loop_
_entity.id
_entity.type
_entity.pdbx_description
1 polymer ?
#
loop_
_entity_poly.entity_id
_entity_poly.type
_entity_poly.pdbx_seq_one_letter_code
_entity_poly.pdbx_strand_id
1 'polypeptide(L)'
;MKITNLDITTEINILFYSRKVIIAFLAFSFIFILSVFRKNLNDSVQISLFLAAFPLAIAAGYGINIGIRKYFISKSKYPLVLKIICNVLGISRQKIPSKPIDIDIEEFIKDNNLSLTYYYINNSTHPVLAFNKNKIRYFTQEYDWDNFKWDFYIKREGRFTTEVLEYRGINQHNTSIQDYIEFEKIEAKNHEIVILFIIHDLLFGKGLSRYY
;
A
#
# COMPACT_ATOMS: atom_id res chain seq x y z
N MET A 1 -7.09 23.10 -10.15
CA MET A 1 -7.12 23.08 -8.68
C MET A 1 -6.69 21.69 -8.19
N LYS A 2 -5.50 21.57 -7.60
CA LYS A 2 -5.02 20.35 -6.91
C LYS A 2 -5.56 20.42 -5.49
N ILE A 3 -6.45 19.50 -5.10
CA ILE A 3 -7.28 19.65 -3.88
C ILE A 3 -6.85 18.73 -2.74
N THR A 4 -6.06 17.69 -2.99
CA THR A 4 -5.59 16.81 -1.91
C THR A 4 -4.14 17.14 -1.58
N ASN A 5 -3.94 17.95 -0.54
CA ASN A 5 -2.64 18.11 0.12
C ASN A 5 -2.46 17.01 1.18
N LEU A 6 -2.92 15.80 0.86
CA LEU A 6 -2.90 14.65 1.74
C LEU A 6 -1.54 13.96 1.61
N ASP A 7 -1.03 13.45 2.72
CA ASP A 7 0.11 12.53 2.68
C ASP A 7 -0.28 11.23 1.96
N ILE A 8 0.71 10.59 1.33
CA ILE A 8 0.53 9.35 0.58
C ILE A 8 0.00 8.24 1.47
N THR A 9 0.43 8.17 2.74
CA THR A 9 -0.03 7.17 3.70
C THR A 9 -1.54 7.29 3.92
N THR A 10 -2.08 8.51 4.06
CA THR A 10 -3.53 8.74 4.12
C THR A 10 -4.21 8.39 2.80
N GLU A 11 -3.66 8.78 1.65
CA GLU A 11 -4.22 8.42 0.34
C GLU A 11 -4.33 6.89 0.19
N ILE A 12 -3.30 6.13 0.57
CA ILE A 12 -3.30 4.66 0.55
C ILE A 12 -4.36 4.09 1.49
N ASN A 13 -4.41 4.56 2.73
CA ASN A 13 -5.38 4.08 3.72
C ASN A 13 -6.81 4.31 3.23
N ILE A 14 -7.12 5.50 2.70
CA ILE A 14 -8.42 5.79 2.10
C ILE A 14 -8.73 4.80 0.97
N LEU A 15 -7.79 4.56 0.05
CA LEU A 15 -7.99 3.65 -1.07
C LEU A 15 -8.18 2.19 -0.63
N PHE A 16 -7.44 1.76 0.39
CA PHE A 16 -7.52 0.41 0.94
C PHE A 16 -8.85 0.15 1.65
N TYR A 17 -9.26 1.06 2.54
CA TYR A 17 -10.48 0.88 3.35
C TYR A 17 -11.76 1.25 2.60
N SER A 18 -11.72 2.24 1.70
CA SER A 18 -12.92 2.69 0.96
C SER A 18 -13.60 1.55 0.23
N ARG A 19 -12.86 0.61 -0.35
CA ARG A 19 -13.44 -0.56 -1.03
C ARG A 19 -14.37 -1.35 -0.11
N LYS A 20 -13.92 -1.66 1.11
CA LYS A 20 -14.70 -2.45 2.07
C LYS A 20 -15.91 -1.67 2.55
N VAL A 21 -15.71 -0.39 2.88
CA VAL A 21 -16.78 0.50 3.38
C VAL A 21 -17.86 0.70 2.33
N ILE A 22 -17.50 0.94 1.07
CA ILE A 22 -18.45 1.15 -0.03
C ILE A 22 -19.27 -0.12 -0.28
N ILE A 23 -18.63 -1.29 -0.34
CA ILE A 23 -19.35 -2.55 -0.56
C ILE A 23 -20.33 -2.82 0.59
N ALA A 24 -19.89 -2.63 1.84
CA ALA A 24 -20.75 -2.80 3.01
C ALA A 24 -21.94 -1.83 3.01
N PHE A 25 -21.68 -0.55 2.71
CA PHE A 25 -22.72 0.48 2.62
C PHE A 25 -23.74 0.16 1.53
N LEU A 26 -23.29 -0.25 0.34
CA LEU A 26 -24.18 -0.63 -0.76
C LEU A 26 -25.00 -1.88 -0.44
N ALA A 27 -24.38 -2.89 0.15
CA ALA A 27 -25.09 -4.11 0.55
C ALA A 27 -26.19 -3.80 1.58
N PHE A 28 -25.87 -2.98 2.59
CA PHE A 28 -26.85 -2.54 3.58
C PHE A 28 -27.97 -1.71 2.95
N SER A 29 -27.61 -0.78 2.06
CA SER A 29 -28.58 0.07 1.36
C SER A 29 -29.55 -0.76 0.50
N PHE A 30 -29.05 -1.74 -0.24
CA PHE A 30 -29.91 -2.62 -1.03
C PHE A 30 -30.85 -3.47 -0.16
N ILE A 31 -30.34 -4.06 0.92
CA ILE A 31 -31.16 -4.84 1.86
C ILE A 31 -32.25 -3.95 2.49
N PHE A 32 -31.89 -2.72 2.88
CA PHE A 32 -32.82 -1.76 3.47
C PHE A 32 -33.93 -1.40 2.48
N ILE A 33 -33.57 -1.03 1.24
CA ILE A 33 -34.53 -0.72 0.18
C ILE A 33 -35.47 -1.91 -0.05
N LEU A 34 -34.93 -3.12 -0.19
CA LEU A 34 -35.76 -4.33 -0.41
C LEU A 34 -36.69 -4.64 0.76
N SER A 35 -36.30 -4.29 1.98
CA SER A 35 -37.12 -4.46 3.18
C SER A 35 -38.30 -3.47 3.23
N VAL A 36 -38.07 -2.22 2.80
CA VAL A 36 -39.12 -1.19 2.73
C VAL A 36 -40.19 -1.53 1.68
N PHE A 37 -39.78 -2.04 0.51
CA PHE A 37 -40.69 -2.36 -0.60
C PHE A 37 -41.29 -3.78 -0.55
N ARG A 38 -41.06 -4.52 0.53
CA ARG A 38 -41.49 -5.92 0.70
C ARG A 38 -42.97 -6.15 0.42
N LYS A 39 -43.85 -5.24 0.84
CA LYS A 39 -45.32 -5.40 0.71
C LYS A 39 -45.83 -5.33 -0.73
N ASN A 40 -45.00 -4.87 -1.68
CA ASN A 40 -45.41 -4.60 -3.05
C ASN A 40 -44.88 -5.64 -4.05
N LEU A 41 -44.19 -6.68 -3.60
CA LEU A 41 -43.52 -7.67 -4.45
C LEU A 41 -44.02 -9.08 -4.13
N ASN A 42 -44.13 -9.91 -5.17
CA ASN A 42 -44.39 -11.35 -5.00
C ASN A 42 -43.15 -12.04 -4.39
N ASP A 43 -43.37 -13.06 -3.55
CA ASP A 43 -42.33 -13.75 -2.77
C ASP A 43 -41.18 -14.26 -3.65
N SER A 44 -41.47 -14.82 -4.83
CA SER A 44 -40.46 -15.32 -5.78
C SER A 44 -39.54 -14.20 -6.30
N VAL A 45 -40.11 -13.01 -6.58
CA VAL A 45 -39.35 -11.83 -7.02
C VAL A 45 -38.53 -11.29 -5.86
N GLN A 46 -39.10 -11.28 -4.65
CA GLN A 46 -38.41 -10.80 -3.46
C GLN A 46 -37.18 -11.66 -3.15
N ILE A 47 -37.32 -12.99 -3.12
CA ILE A 47 -36.22 -13.93 -2.87
C ILE A 47 -35.10 -13.75 -3.91
N SER A 48 -35.46 -13.63 -5.19
CA SER A 48 -34.51 -13.42 -6.27
C SER A 48 -33.72 -12.12 -6.11
N LEU A 49 -34.38 -11.02 -5.73
CA LEU A 49 -33.73 -9.74 -5.50
C LEU A 49 -32.80 -9.74 -4.27
N PHE A 50 -33.18 -10.41 -3.19
CA PHE A 50 -32.31 -10.57 -2.02
C PHE A 50 -31.04 -11.34 -2.35
N LEU A 51 -31.16 -12.42 -3.13
CA LEU A 51 -30.02 -13.21 -3.59
C LEU A 51 -29.11 -12.39 -4.53
N ALA A 52 -29.69 -11.53 -5.37
CA ALA A 52 -28.95 -10.68 -6.31
C ALA A 52 -28.31 -9.44 -5.66
N ALA A 53 -28.84 -8.96 -4.52
CA ALA A 53 -28.40 -7.72 -3.89
C ALA A 53 -26.91 -7.72 -3.50
N PHE A 54 -26.41 -8.85 -2.98
CA PHE A 54 -25.02 -8.96 -2.54
C PHE A 54 -24.02 -8.96 -3.71
N PRO A 55 -24.19 -9.78 -4.76
CA PRO A 55 -23.39 -9.68 -5.99
C PRO A 55 -23.42 -8.28 -6.62
N LEU A 56 -24.60 -7.63 -6.67
CA LEU A 56 -24.75 -6.28 -7.21
C LEU A 56 -23.99 -5.24 -6.38
N ALA A 57 -24.05 -5.32 -5.05
CA ALA A 57 -23.28 -4.45 -4.15
C ALA A 57 -21.76 -4.59 -4.38
N ILE A 58 -21.29 -5.81 -4.55
CA ILE A 58 -19.88 -6.09 -4.85
C ILE A 58 -19.50 -5.45 -6.19
N ALA A 59 -20.25 -5.74 -7.26
CA ALA A 59 -19.95 -5.23 -8.60
C ALA A 59 -19.95 -3.70 -8.65
N ALA A 60 -20.99 -3.07 -8.10
CA ALA A 60 -21.10 -1.61 -8.02
C ALA A 60 -19.98 -1.00 -7.15
N GLY A 61 -19.68 -1.62 -6.00
CA GLY A 61 -18.62 -1.18 -5.10
C GLY A 61 -17.23 -1.21 -5.74
N TYR A 62 -16.92 -2.26 -6.53
CA TYR A 62 -15.69 -2.29 -7.33
C TYR A 62 -15.63 -1.16 -8.36
N GLY A 63 -16.73 -0.91 -9.09
CA GLY A 63 -16.81 0.16 -10.08
C GLY A 63 -16.54 1.54 -9.47
N ILE A 64 -17.19 1.84 -8.34
CA ILE A 64 -17.00 3.09 -7.61
C ILE A 64 -15.56 3.21 -7.09
N ASN A 65 -15.00 2.14 -6.51
CA ASN A 65 -13.63 2.16 -6.00
C ASN A 65 -12.59 2.40 -7.11
N ILE A 66 -12.81 1.87 -8.32
CA ILE A 66 -11.97 2.19 -9.48
C ILE A 66 -12.00 3.68 -9.80
N GLY A 67 -13.19 4.31 -9.75
CA GLY A 67 -13.37 5.74 -9.96
C GLY A 67 -12.65 6.58 -8.92
N ILE A 68 -12.85 6.26 -7.63
CA ILE A 68 -12.17 6.92 -6.50
C ILE A 68 -10.65 6.80 -6.66
N ARG A 69 -10.15 5.60 -6.95
CA ARG A 69 -8.71 5.38 -7.16
C ARG A 69 -8.16 6.23 -8.29
N LYS A 70 -8.83 6.28 -9.44
CA LYS A 70 -8.41 7.14 -10.56
C LYS A 70 -8.38 8.61 -10.14
N TYR A 71 -9.37 9.06 -9.37
CA TYR A 71 -9.44 10.41 -8.85
C TYR A 71 -8.23 10.73 -7.95
N PHE A 72 -7.99 9.95 -6.89
CA PHE A 72 -6.86 10.16 -5.98
C PHE A 72 -5.51 10.13 -6.71
N ILE A 73 -5.26 9.12 -7.55
CA ILE A 73 -4.03 9.05 -8.34
C ILE A 73 -3.86 10.29 -9.23
N SER A 74 -4.92 10.77 -9.89
CA SER A 74 -4.83 11.94 -10.76
C SER A 74 -4.62 13.27 -10.02
N LYS A 75 -4.96 13.31 -8.72
CA LYS A 75 -4.92 14.52 -7.89
C LYS A 75 -3.75 14.56 -6.92
N SER A 76 -3.14 13.41 -6.63
CA SER A 76 -1.97 13.28 -5.77
C SER A 76 -0.81 14.14 -6.27
N LYS A 77 -0.03 14.67 -5.32
CA LYS A 77 1.24 15.36 -5.64
C LYS A 77 2.25 14.39 -6.27
N TYR A 78 2.19 13.11 -5.89
CA TYR A 78 3.11 12.06 -6.32
C TYR A 78 2.36 10.90 -7.00
N PRO A 79 1.74 11.14 -8.17
CA PRO A 79 0.78 10.21 -8.79
C PRO A 79 1.40 8.86 -9.17
N LEU A 80 2.66 8.85 -9.60
CA LEU A 80 3.35 7.63 -10.01
C LEU A 80 3.76 6.79 -8.78
N VAL A 81 4.26 7.42 -7.72
CA VAL A 81 4.58 6.76 -6.45
C VAL A 81 3.33 6.10 -5.87
N LEU A 82 2.22 6.84 -5.77
CA LEU A 82 0.95 6.30 -5.27
C LEU A 82 0.47 5.12 -6.13
N LYS A 83 0.60 5.21 -7.45
CA LYS A 83 0.23 4.13 -8.37
C LYS A 83 1.07 2.87 -8.14
N ILE A 84 2.37 3.01 -7.92
CA ILE A 84 3.27 1.90 -7.65
C ILE A 84 2.91 1.24 -6.32
N ILE A 85 2.73 2.03 -5.26
CA ILE A 85 2.34 1.52 -3.94
C ILE A 85 1.01 0.79 -4.02
N CYS A 86 0.02 1.33 -4.73
CA CYS A 86 -1.26 0.66 -4.97
C CYS A 86 -1.08 -0.71 -5.66
N ASN A 87 -0.10 -0.86 -6.54
CA ASN A 87 0.18 -2.15 -7.17
C ASN A 87 0.87 -3.12 -6.21
N VAL A 88 1.89 -2.66 -5.47
CA VAL A 88 2.62 -3.47 -4.47
C VAL A 88 1.67 -3.99 -3.39
N LEU A 89 0.73 -3.17 -2.94
CA LEU A 89 -0.28 -3.55 -1.95
C LEU A 89 -1.46 -4.34 -2.54
N GLY A 90 -1.47 -4.67 -3.84
CA GLY A 90 -2.55 -5.40 -4.49
C GLY A 90 -3.88 -4.63 -4.58
N ILE A 91 -3.88 -3.32 -4.32
CA ILE A 91 -5.01 -2.41 -4.52
C ILE A 91 -5.29 -2.22 -6.01
N SER A 92 -4.26 -2.36 -6.85
CA SER A 92 -4.28 -2.16 -8.30
C SER A 92 -3.40 -3.18 -9.03
N ARG A 93 -3.66 -3.39 -10.32
CA ARG A 93 -2.82 -4.18 -11.24
C ARG A 93 -2.58 -3.41 -12.54
N GLN A 94 -2.24 -2.14 -12.43
CA GLN A 94 -2.04 -1.28 -13.59
C GLN A 94 -0.61 -1.35 -14.10
N LYS A 95 -0.38 -1.28 -15.41
CA LYS A 95 0.99 -1.16 -15.94
C LYS A 95 1.66 0.10 -15.40
N ILE A 96 2.85 -0.06 -14.83
CA ILE A 96 3.70 1.04 -14.36
C ILE A 96 4.56 1.49 -15.55
N PRO A 97 4.57 2.78 -15.91
CA PRO A 97 5.45 3.29 -16.95
C PRO A 97 6.91 3.21 -16.48
N SER A 98 7.81 2.73 -17.34
CA SER A 98 9.24 2.52 -17.08
C SER A 98 10.08 3.81 -17.20
N LYS A 99 9.52 4.96 -16.82
CA LYS A 99 10.25 6.24 -16.94
C LYS A 99 10.92 6.59 -15.61
N PRO A 100 12.20 7.00 -15.61
CA PRO A 100 12.82 7.59 -14.43
C PRO A 100 12.03 8.82 -14.00
N ILE A 101 11.97 9.04 -12.69
CA ILE A 101 11.17 10.11 -12.10
C ILE A 101 12.11 11.10 -11.45
N ASP A 102 11.85 12.37 -11.71
CA ASP A 102 12.42 13.47 -10.98
C ASP A 102 11.56 13.70 -9.73
N ILE A 103 12.01 13.15 -8.58
CA ILE A 103 11.39 13.35 -7.27
C ILE A 103 12.46 13.90 -6.35
N ASP A 104 12.22 15.07 -5.77
CA ASP A 104 13.00 15.54 -4.63
C ASP A 104 12.63 14.71 -3.39
N ILE A 105 13.58 13.92 -2.92
CA ILE A 105 13.44 13.04 -1.75
C ILE A 105 13.17 13.85 -0.48
N GLU A 106 13.88 14.95 -0.30
CA GLU A 106 13.81 15.76 0.90
C GLU A 106 12.44 16.42 0.99
N GLU A 107 11.94 16.94 -0.15
CA GLU A 107 10.57 17.43 -0.26
C GLU A 107 9.55 16.31 -0.02
N PHE A 108 9.74 15.12 -0.62
CA PHE A 108 8.84 13.99 -0.46
C PHE A 108 8.75 13.51 1.00
N ILE A 109 9.89 13.35 1.68
CA ILE A 109 9.93 12.93 3.08
C ILE A 109 9.20 13.97 3.95
N LYS A 110 9.47 15.26 3.71
CA LYS A 110 8.86 16.36 4.46
C LYS A 110 7.34 16.41 4.26
N ASP A 111 6.87 16.29 3.03
CA ASP A 111 5.45 16.32 2.70
C ASP A 111 4.66 15.16 3.30
N ASN A 112 5.30 14.00 3.42
CA ASN A 112 4.66 12.77 3.92
C ASN A 112 4.99 12.48 5.40
N ASN A 113 5.75 13.37 6.06
CA ASN A 113 6.20 13.24 7.44
C ASN A 113 6.78 11.84 7.75
N LEU A 114 7.62 11.33 6.84
CA LEU A 114 8.19 9.99 6.96
C LEU A 114 9.37 9.98 7.93
N SER A 115 9.43 8.98 8.80
CA SER A 115 10.62 8.75 9.61
C SER A 115 11.72 8.11 8.74
N LEU A 116 12.95 8.60 8.86
CA LEU A 116 14.10 7.97 8.23
C LEU A 116 14.74 6.89 9.11
N THR A 117 14.39 6.83 10.39
CA THR A 117 14.92 5.85 11.33
C THR A 117 13.77 5.20 12.10
N TYR A 118 13.79 3.88 12.14
CA TYR A 118 12.81 3.06 12.80
C TYR A 118 13.46 2.17 13.85
N TYR A 119 12.73 1.93 14.93
CA TYR A 119 13.20 1.23 16.12
C TYR A 119 12.41 -0.05 16.33
N TYR A 120 12.89 -0.89 17.25
CA TYR A 120 12.08 -1.99 17.74
C TYR A 120 10.90 -1.46 18.53
N ILE A 121 9.73 -2.08 18.35
CA ILE A 121 8.52 -1.76 19.13
C ILE A 121 8.78 -1.86 20.63
N ASN A 122 9.61 -2.83 21.05
CA ASN A 122 9.94 -3.06 22.45
C ASN A 122 11.23 -2.35 22.90
N ASN A 123 11.89 -1.59 22.03
CA ASN A 123 13.16 -0.93 22.36
C ASN A 123 13.46 0.26 21.45
N SER A 124 13.12 1.46 21.93
CA SER A 124 13.32 2.73 21.22
C SER A 124 14.74 3.27 21.25
N THR A 125 15.68 2.65 22.00
CA THR A 125 17.08 3.13 22.04
C THR A 125 17.95 2.47 20.96
N HIS A 126 17.46 1.45 20.27
CA HIS A 126 18.22 0.71 19.27
C HIS A 126 17.57 0.84 17.89
N PRO A 127 18.12 1.68 16.98
CA PRO A 127 17.60 1.79 15.63
C PRO A 127 17.84 0.49 14.87
N VAL A 128 16.78 -0.01 14.24
CA VAL A 128 16.78 -1.28 13.50
C VAL A 128 16.88 -1.03 12.01
N LEU A 129 16.20 0.00 11.51
CA LEU A 129 16.18 0.32 10.09
C LEU A 129 16.41 1.81 9.94
N ALA A 130 17.41 2.20 9.16
CA ALA A 130 17.66 3.60 8.86
C ALA A 130 17.91 3.80 7.36
N PHE A 131 17.19 4.77 6.79
CA PHE A 131 17.28 5.18 5.41
C PHE A 131 18.19 6.39 5.29
N ASN A 132 19.29 6.25 4.58
CA ASN A 132 20.19 7.34 4.22
C ASN A 132 20.17 7.54 2.70
N LYS A 133 20.66 8.70 2.27
CA LYS A 133 20.70 9.08 0.85
C LYS A 133 21.34 8.02 -0.05
N ASN A 134 22.45 7.43 0.40
CA ASN A 134 23.25 6.49 -0.40
C ASN A 134 23.18 5.05 0.12
N LYS A 135 22.64 4.84 1.32
CA LYS A 135 22.71 3.55 2.01
C LYS A 135 21.44 3.26 2.78
N ILE A 136 21.19 2.00 3.01
CA ILE A 136 20.24 1.52 4.01
C ILE A 136 21.00 0.80 5.10
N ARG A 137 20.68 1.11 6.36
CA ARG A 137 21.18 0.36 7.51
C ARG A 137 20.08 -0.54 8.04
N TYR A 138 20.38 -1.82 8.19
CA TYR A 138 19.54 -2.76 8.92
C TYR A 138 20.37 -3.40 10.05
N PHE A 139 19.95 -3.19 11.30
CA PHE A 139 20.72 -3.45 12.51
C PHE A 139 22.14 -2.85 12.43
N THR A 140 23.16 -3.70 12.42
CA THR A 140 24.58 -3.36 12.35
C THR A 140 25.14 -3.45 10.93
N GLN A 141 24.29 -3.76 9.95
CA GLN A 141 24.68 -3.93 8.56
C GLN A 141 24.29 -2.68 7.76
N GLU A 142 25.19 -2.23 6.90
CA GLU A 142 24.94 -1.19 5.92
C GLU A 142 25.02 -1.77 4.53
N TYR A 143 24.08 -1.38 3.68
CA TYR A 143 24.02 -1.78 2.28
C TYR A 143 23.95 -0.54 1.41
N ASP A 144 24.69 -0.57 0.30
CA ASP A 144 24.56 0.44 -0.73
C ASP A 144 23.25 0.22 -1.48
N TRP A 145 22.50 1.30 -1.73
CA TRP A 145 21.33 1.21 -2.57
C TRP A 145 21.66 0.60 -3.94
N ASP A 146 22.88 0.77 -4.45
CA ASP A 146 23.41 0.24 -5.72
C ASP A 146 23.56 -1.29 -5.79
N ASN A 147 23.56 -1.98 -4.65
CA ASN A 147 23.57 -3.44 -4.61
C ASN A 147 22.37 -4.07 -3.89
N PHE A 148 21.55 -3.24 -3.24
CA PHE A 148 20.35 -3.69 -2.52
C PHE A 148 19.19 -4.01 -3.48
N LYS A 149 18.53 -5.15 -3.27
CA LYS A 149 17.32 -5.58 -3.97
C LYS A 149 16.29 -6.05 -2.94
N TRP A 150 15.02 -5.82 -3.19
CA TRP A 150 13.96 -6.21 -2.27
C TRP A 150 12.71 -6.67 -3.01
N ASP A 151 11.94 -7.52 -2.33
CA ASP A 151 10.66 -8.04 -2.77
C ASP A 151 9.68 -7.96 -1.59
N PHE A 152 8.43 -7.57 -1.86
CA PHE A 152 7.38 -7.44 -0.84
C PHE A 152 6.29 -8.48 -1.07
N TYR A 153 5.89 -9.16 0.00
CA TYR A 153 4.78 -10.10 -0.04
C TYR A 153 4.04 -10.16 1.29
N ILE A 154 2.80 -10.64 1.23
CA ILE A 154 1.97 -10.88 2.41
C ILE A 154 2.03 -12.37 2.73
N LYS A 155 2.65 -12.72 3.85
CA LYS A 155 2.74 -14.10 4.35
C LYS A 155 1.53 -14.39 5.24
N ARG A 156 0.93 -15.57 5.08
CA ARG A 156 -0.14 -16.04 5.99
C ARG A 156 0.49 -16.84 7.13
N GLU A 157 0.18 -16.43 8.36
CA GLU A 157 0.58 -17.13 9.59
C GLU A 157 -0.69 -17.53 10.37
N GLY A 158 -1.23 -18.70 10.03
CA GLY A 158 -2.48 -19.20 10.61
C GLY A 158 -3.68 -18.31 10.24
N ARG A 159 -4.25 -17.63 11.25
CA ARG A 159 -5.39 -16.69 11.07
C ARG A 159 -4.93 -15.25 10.78
N PHE A 160 -3.65 -14.97 10.92
CA PHE A 160 -3.08 -13.64 10.74
C PHE A 160 -2.30 -13.55 9.43
N THR A 161 -2.08 -12.31 8.97
CA THR A 161 -1.26 -12.00 7.81
C THR A 161 -0.19 -11.04 8.21
N THR A 162 1.06 -11.37 7.90
CA THR A 162 2.21 -10.54 8.19
C THR A 162 2.75 -10.00 6.87
N GLU A 163 2.98 -8.70 6.83
CA GLU A 163 3.68 -8.06 5.73
C GLU A 163 5.17 -8.36 5.86
N VAL A 164 5.79 -8.82 4.77
CA VAL A 164 7.19 -9.21 4.75
C VAL A 164 7.89 -8.51 3.59
N LEU A 165 9.03 -7.89 3.89
CA LEU A 165 9.96 -7.38 2.89
C LEU A 165 11.22 -8.22 2.94
N GLU A 166 11.36 -9.09 1.95
CA GLU A 166 12.58 -9.84 1.74
C GLU A 166 13.58 -8.95 0.99
N TYR A 167 14.84 -9.03 1.37
CA TYR A 167 15.89 -8.27 0.71
C TYR A 167 17.18 -9.06 0.57
N ARG A 168 18.01 -8.59 -0.35
CA ARG A 168 19.35 -9.09 -0.59
C ARG A 168 20.28 -7.96 -0.99
N GLY A 169 21.52 -8.02 -0.54
CA GLY A 169 22.52 -6.99 -0.85
C GLY A 169 23.91 -7.41 -0.40
N ILE A 170 24.90 -6.58 -0.75
CA ILE A 170 26.28 -6.76 -0.32
C ILE A 170 26.54 -5.73 0.78
N ASN A 171 26.91 -6.20 1.96
CA ASN A 171 27.14 -5.34 3.12
C ASN A 171 28.50 -4.62 3.07
N GLN A 172 28.79 -3.79 4.08
CA GLN A 172 30.07 -3.09 4.23
C GLN A 172 31.31 -4.01 4.33
N HIS A 173 31.11 -5.29 4.63
CA HIS A 173 32.17 -6.31 4.70
C HIS A 173 32.27 -7.16 3.42
N ASN A 174 31.66 -6.69 2.32
CA ASN A 174 31.62 -7.39 1.03
C ASN A 174 31.00 -8.81 1.10
N THR A 175 30.09 -9.03 2.06
CA THR A 175 29.37 -10.28 2.24
C THR A 175 27.97 -10.16 1.66
N SER A 176 27.59 -11.13 0.83
CA SER A 176 26.22 -11.24 0.32
C SER A 176 25.30 -11.73 1.43
N ILE A 177 24.26 -10.96 1.73
CA ILE A 177 23.24 -11.29 2.73
C ILE A 177 21.88 -11.33 2.05
N GLN A 178 21.06 -12.32 2.41
CA GLN A 178 19.65 -12.38 2.10
C GLN A 178 18.90 -12.57 3.42
N ASP A 179 17.94 -11.70 3.69
CA ASP A 179 17.19 -11.67 4.94
C ASP A 179 15.82 -11.00 4.72
N TYR A 180 15.03 -10.83 5.77
CA TYR A 180 13.69 -10.25 5.68
C TYR A 180 13.38 -9.32 6.85
N ILE A 181 12.44 -8.41 6.60
CA ILE A 181 11.88 -7.46 7.54
C ILE A 181 10.40 -7.76 7.72
N GLU A 182 10.00 -8.05 8.95
CA GLU A 182 8.58 -8.17 9.34
C GLU A 182 8.13 -6.84 9.95
N PHE A 183 7.11 -6.22 9.35
CA PHE A 183 6.69 -4.86 9.71
C PHE A 183 6.05 -4.80 11.10
N GLU A 184 5.45 -5.90 11.56
CA GLU A 184 4.89 -6.00 12.91
C GLU A 184 5.93 -5.94 14.04
N LYS A 185 7.23 -6.03 13.74
CA LYS A 185 8.32 -5.96 14.73
C LYS A 185 9.01 -4.60 14.80
N ILE A 186 8.70 -3.69 13.87
CA ILE A 186 9.32 -2.37 13.75
C ILE A 186 8.26 -1.30 14.04
N GLU A 187 8.64 -0.27 14.79
CA GLU A 187 7.77 0.87 15.10
C GLU A 187 7.64 1.80 13.88
N ALA A 188 6.77 1.44 12.94
CA ALA A 188 6.45 2.22 11.75
C ALA A 188 4.92 2.37 11.60
N LYS A 189 4.44 3.48 11.03
CA LYS A 189 3.03 3.54 10.63
C LYS A 189 2.81 2.70 9.36
N ASN A 190 1.56 2.36 9.08
CA ASN A 190 1.18 1.48 7.97
C ASN A 190 1.85 1.90 6.65
N HIS A 191 2.61 0.97 6.08
CA HIS A 191 3.29 1.06 4.78
C HIS A 191 4.39 2.13 4.64
N GLU A 192 4.76 2.88 5.69
CA GLU A 192 5.82 3.92 5.62
C GLU A 192 7.15 3.35 5.12
N ILE A 193 7.56 2.21 5.67
CA ILE A 193 8.78 1.51 5.25
C ILE A 193 8.70 1.13 3.75
N VAL A 194 7.57 0.58 3.28
CA VAL A 194 7.39 0.21 1.86
C VAL A 194 7.51 1.44 0.95
N ILE A 195 6.94 2.57 1.36
CA ILE A 195 7.01 3.83 0.61
C ILE A 195 8.48 4.25 0.45
N LEU A 196 9.27 4.20 1.53
CA LEU A 196 10.69 4.54 1.49
C LEU A 196 11.48 3.64 0.54
N PHE A 197 11.24 2.33 0.58
CA PHE A 197 11.86 1.40 -0.37
C PHE A 197 11.49 1.69 -1.83
N ILE A 198 10.23 2.04 -2.10
CA ILE A 198 9.77 2.40 -3.46
C ILE A 198 10.43 3.68 -3.94
N ILE A 199 10.46 4.75 -3.13
CA ILE A 199 11.07 6.01 -3.58
C ILE A 199 12.56 5.83 -3.84
N HIS A 200 13.29 5.10 -2.99
CA HIS A 200 14.70 4.81 -3.18
C HIS A 200 14.93 3.98 -4.45
N ASP A 201 14.16 2.91 -4.70
CA ASP A 201 14.30 2.11 -5.92
C ASP A 201 14.06 2.93 -7.20
N LEU A 202 13.12 3.89 -7.17
CA LEU A 202 12.81 4.76 -8.30
C LEU A 202 13.94 5.73 -8.64
N LEU A 203 14.69 6.22 -7.64
CA LEU A 203 15.81 7.14 -7.84
C LEU A 203 17.02 6.45 -8.46
N PHE A 204 17.28 5.22 -8.03
CA PHE A 204 18.39 4.44 -8.58
C PHE A 204 18.00 3.70 -9.86
N GLY A 205 16.77 3.88 -10.35
CA GLY A 205 16.32 3.44 -11.67
C GLY A 205 16.33 1.92 -11.85
N LYS A 206 16.30 1.16 -10.76
CA LYS A 206 16.60 -0.26 -10.83
C LYS A 206 15.39 -1.14 -11.09
N GLY A 207 14.19 -0.62 -10.84
CA GLY A 207 12.92 -1.35 -11.02
C GLY A 207 12.95 -2.72 -10.34
N LEU A 208 13.64 -2.82 -9.19
CA LEU A 208 14.03 -4.09 -8.59
C LEU A 208 12.94 -4.76 -7.79
N SER A 209 11.88 -4.04 -7.43
CA SER A 209 10.66 -4.67 -6.94
C SER A 209 10.15 -5.59 -8.05
N ARG A 210 10.41 -6.90 -7.94
CA ARG A 210 9.80 -7.86 -8.88
C ARG A 210 8.32 -7.90 -8.51
N TYR A 211 7.54 -7.05 -9.19
CA TYR A 211 6.08 -7.02 -9.08
C TYR A 211 5.54 -8.35 -9.63
N TYR A 212 5.47 -9.38 -8.79
CA TYR A 212 4.78 -10.63 -9.11
C TYR A 212 3.32 -10.56 -8.67
#